data_AF-A0A936G5K4-F1
#
_entry.id   AF-A0A936G5K4-F1
#
_cell.length_a   1.000
_cell.length_b   1.000
_cell.length_c   1.000
_cell.angle_alpha   90.00
_cell.angle_beta   90.00
_cell.angle_gamma   90.00
#
_symmetry.space_group_name_H-M   'P 1'
#
loop_
_entity.id
_entity.type
_entity.pdbx_description
1 polymer ?
#
loop_
_entity_poly.entity_id
_entity_poly.type
_entity_poly.pdbx_seq_one_letter_code
_entity_poly.pdbx_strand_id
1 'polypeptide(L)' 'MTQVLYGPRLGKEGKLRVGCSAVIFDEKREKVLLTQRTDNGRWCVPGGTWNLAKVHLKL' A
#
# COMPACT_ATOMS: atom_id res chain seq x y z
N MET A 1 25.47 -10.59 8.29
CA MET A 1 25.99 -9.52 9.17
C MET A 1 24.90 -8.47 9.27
N THR A 2 24.39 -8.18 10.47
CA THR A 2 23.25 -7.26 10.67
C THR A 2 23.77 -5.85 10.94
N GLN A 3 23.19 -4.84 10.28
CA GLN A 3 23.52 -3.44 10.51
C GLN A 3 22.38 -2.78 11.30
N VAL A 4 22.73 -2.12 12.41
CA VAL A 4 21.77 -1.37 13.24
C VAL A 4 21.99 0.12 12.98
N LEU A 5 20.95 0.80 12.50
CA LEU A 5 20.96 2.23 12.20
C LEU A 5 20.32 3.01 13.36
N TYR A 6 20.95 4.11 13.78
CA TYR A 6 20.48 4.96 14.87
C TYR A 6 20.08 6.35 14.35
N GLY A 7 19.02 6.92 14.93
CA GLY A 7 18.52 8.26 14.61
C GLY A 7 17.07 8.46 15.06
N PRO A 8 16.53 9.69 15.00
CA PRO A 8 15.13 9.95 15.29
C PRO A 8 14.21 9.14 14.36
N ARG A 9 13.31 8.33 14.93
CA ARG A 9 12.31 7.58 14.15
C ARG A 9 11.15 8.49 13.78
N LEU A 10 11.08 8.92 12.53
CA LEU A 10 9.88 9.55 11.98
C LEU A 10 8.71 8.55 12.08
N GLY A 11 7.64 8.96 12.75
CA GLY A 11 6.50 8.08 13.06
C GLY A 11 6.72 7.15 14.27
N LYS A 12 7.59 7.52 15.24
CA LYS A 12 7.75 6.79 16.52
C LYS A 12 6.40 6.46 17.17
N GLU A 13 5.51 7.45 17.20
CA GLU A 13 4.15 7.37 17.76
C GLU A 13 3.07 7.15 16.68
N GLY A 14 3.48 6.88 15.44
CA GLY A 14 2.56 6.63 14.34
C GLY A 14 1.75 5.37 14.59
N LYS A 15 0.43 5.43 14.37
CA LYS A 15 -0.46 4.27 14.45
C LYS A 15 -0.09 3.25 13.37
N LEU A 16 0.40 2.09 13.78
CA LEU A 16 0.58 0.94 12.88
C LEU A 16 -0.80 0.46 12.44
N ARG A 17 -1.00 0.33 11.13
CA ARG A 17 -2.22 -0.22 10.54
C ARG A 17 -1.87 -1.35 9.61
N VAL A 18 -2.68 -2.39 9.64
CA VAL A 18 -2.60 -3.44 8.62
C VAL A 18 -3.13 -2.86 7.32
N GLY A 19 -2.35 -3.02 6.24
CA GLY A 19 -2.77 -2.69 4.89
C GLY A 19 -2.85 -3.96 4.05
N CYS A 20 -3.71 -3.95 3.04
CA CYS A 20 -3.75 -4.98 2.00
C CYS A 20 -3.65 -4.29 0.64
N SER A 21 -2.84 -4.86 -0.25
CA SER A 21 -2.67 -4.40 -1.61
C SER A 21 -2.77 -5.58 -2.56
N ALA A 22 -3.31 -5.35 -3.75
CA ALA A 22 -3.45 -6.35 -4.79
C ALA A 22 -2.70 -5.92 -6.05
N VAL A 23 -2.05 -6.88 -6.70
CA VAL A 23 -1.50 -6.72 -8.04
C VAL A 23 -2.51 -7.31 -9.02
N ILE A 24 -3.10 -6.46 -9.85
CA ILE A 24 -4.08 -6.89 -10.86
C ILE A 24 -3.38 -6.86 -12.21
N PHE A 25 -3.37 -8.00 -12.88
CA PHE A 25 -2.78 -8.18 -14.19
C PHE A 25 -3.83 -8.06 -15.29
N ASP A 26 -3.40 -7.73 -16.50
CA ASP A 26 -4.21 -7.99 -17.69
C ASP A 26 -4.26 -9.50 -17.99
N GLU A 27 -5.13 -9.91 -18.92
CA GLU A 27 -5.35 -11.33 -19.22
C GLU A 27 -4.08 -12.08 -19.62
N LYS A 28 -3.16 -11.39 -20.31
CA LYS A 28 -1.87 -11.94 -20.77
C LYS A 28 -0.75 -11.85 -19.72
N ARG A 29 -0.99 -11.16 -18.60
CA ARG A 29 -0.01 -10.86 -17.54
C ARG A 29 1.21 -10.04 -18.01
N GLU A 30 1.02 -9.22 -19.03
CA GLU A 30 2.04 -8.31 -19.55
C GLU A 30 1.95 -6.92 -18.88
N LYS A 31 0.78 -6.57 -18.35
CA LYS A 31 0.51 -5.27 -17.74
C LYS A 31 -0.03 -5.41 -16.33
N VAL A 32 0.20 -4.37 -15.53
CA VAL A 32 -0.30 -4.27 -14.14
C VAL A 32 -1.11 -2.99 -14.00
N LEU A 33 -2.26 -3.09 -13.33
CA LEU A 33 -3.07 -1.93 -12.98
C LEU A 33 -2.41 -1.15 -11.84
N LEU A 34 -2.18 0.15 -12.08
CA LEU A 34 -1.82 1.12 -11.07
C LEU A 34 -2.91 2.18 -10.97
N THR A 35 -3.10 2.70 -9.76
CA THR A 35 -3.99 3.83 -9.48
C THR A 35 -3.14 5.07 -9.21
N GLN A 36 -3.50 6.20 -9.81
CA GLN A 36 -2.90 7.48 -9.47
C GLN A 36 -3.71 8.13 -8.36
N ARG A 37 -3.05 8.48 -7.25
CA ARG A 37 -3.70 9.16 -6.14
C ARG A 37 -4.03 10.60 -6.53
N THR A 38 -5.24 11.04 -6.22
CA THR A 38 -5.72 12.40 -6.51
C THR A 38 -5.11 13.46 -5.60
N ASP A 39 -4.64 13.07 -4.41
CA ASP A 39 -4.12 14.01 -3.41
C ASP A 39 -2.67 14.44 -3.64
N ASN A 40 -1.85 13.58 -4.24
CA ASN A 40 -0.42 13.84 -4.43
C ASN A 40 0.13 13.35 -5.78
N GLY A 41 -0.73 12.87 -6.68
CA GLY A 41 -0.34 12.42 -8.02
C GLY A 41 0.54 11.17 -8.06
N ARG A 42 0.79 10.53 -6.91
CA ARG A 42 1.65 9.34 -6.85
C ARG A 42 0.91 8.11 -7.35
N TRP A 43 1.61 7.28 -8.09
CA TRP A 43 1.13 5.98 -8.53
C TRP A 43 1.29 4.94 -7.42
N CYS A 44 0.28 4.11 -7.22
CA CYS A 44 0.33 2.99 -6.29
C CYS A 44 -0.48 1.80 -6.83
N VAL A 45 -0.11 0.61 -6.37
CA VAL A 45 -0.94 -0.58 -6.56
C VAL A 45 -2.29 -0.39 -5.84
N PRO A 46 -3.40 -0.88 -6.41
CA PRO A 46 -4.70 -0.87 -5.74
C PRO A 46 -4.60 -1.50 -4.35
N GLY A 47 -5.02 -0.77 -3.32
CA GLY A 47 -4.89 -1.22 -1.95
C GLY A 47 -5.54 -0.26 -0.97
N GLY A 48 -5.60 -0.68 0.30
CA GLY A 48 -6.25 0.10 1.35
C GLY A 48 -5.81 -0.34 2.74
N THR A 49 -6.13 0.49 3.73
CA THR A 49 -5.98 0.12 5.13
C THR A 49 -7.09 -0.84 5.51
N TRP A 50 -6.76 -1.87 6.27
CA TRP A 50 -7.75 -2.75 6.88
C TRP A 50 -8.57 -1.96 7.89
N ASN A 51 -9.87 -1.86 7.66
CA ASN A 51 -10.82 -1.32 8.62
C ASN A 51 -11.59 -2.50 9.22
N LEU A 52 -11.82 -2.52 10.54
CA LEU A 52 -12.38 -3.64 11.31
C LEU A 52 -13.78 -4.13 10.85
N ALA A 53 -14.40 -3.55 9.81
CA ALA A 53 -15.74 -3.91 9.38
C ALA A 53 -16.02 -3.91 7.85
N LYS A 54 -15.07 -3.57 6.96
CA LYS A 54 -15.35 -3.62 5.50
C LYS A 54 -14.10 -3.90 4.66
N VAL A 55 -14.09 -5.06 4.01
CA VAL A 55 -13.38 -5.27 2.74
C VAL A 55 -14.45 -5.24 1.65
N HIS A 56 -14.38 -4.24 0.77
CA HIS A 56 -15.19 -4.24 -0.44
C HIS A 56 -14.26 -3.92 -1.60
N LEU A 57 -13.54 -4.95 -2.05
CA LEU A 57 -12.84 -4.92 -3.32
C LEU A 57 -13.91 -5.16 -4.39
N LYS A 58 -14.52 -4.09 -4.91
CA LYS A 58 -15.30 -4.19 -6.15
C LYS A 58 -14.30 -4.18 -7.30
N LEU A 59 -14.04 -5.35 -7.84
CA LEU A 59 -13.45 -5.53 -9.17
C LEU A 59 -14.58 -5.38 -10.21
#